data_AF-A0A8T3WNF4-F1
#
_entry.id   AF-A0A8T3WNF4-F1
#
_cell.length_a   1.000
_cell.length_b   1.000
_cell.length_c   1.000
_cell.angle_alpha   90.00
_cell.angle_beta   90.00
_cell.angle_gamma   90.00
#
_symmetry.space_group_name_H-M   'P 1'
#
loop_
_entity.id
_entity.type
_entity.pdbx_description
1 polymer ?
#
loop_
_entity_poly.entity_id
_entity_poly.type
_entity_poly.pdbx_seq_one_letter_code
_entity_poly.pdbx_strand_id
1 'polypeptide(L)'
;MLIEIIAAMGFLLSLYAYHVEKKLADKNYKPVYSFNKNISCNKAFLSKYGKLLGRSNSFYGMFFYLMIFILLQLKFFDFVFLISILSVPGSIYLAYLSYVKLRTFCLVCTSIYLINILLLFLSYKYI
;
A
#
# COMPACT_ATOMS: atom_id res chain seq x y z
N MET A 1 -7.47 17.32 8.80
CA MET A 1 -8.08 16.27 9.65
C MET A 1 -8.35 14.97 8.88
N LEU A 2 -9.36 14.88 7.99
CA LEU A 2 -9.70 13.59 7.35
C LEU A 2 -8.59 13.02 6.45
N ILE A 3 -8.02 13.84 5.56
CA ILE A 3 -6.94 13.40 4.64
C ILE A 3 -5.68 12.95 5.38
N GLU A 4 -5.37 13.57 6.52
CA GLU A 4 -4.24 13.19 7.38
C GLU A 4 -4.46 11.84 8.05
N ILE A 5 -5.68 11.56 8.53
CA ILE A 5 -6.04 10.26 9.11
C ILE A 5 -5.88 9.16 8.05
N ILE A 6 -6.32 9.41 6.82
CA ILE A 6 -6.18 8.44 5.72
C ILE A 6 -4.71 8.21 5.37
N ALA A 7 -3.89 9.26 5.31
CA ALA A 7 -2.45 9.12 5.11
C ALA A 7 -1.79 8.33 6.24
N ALA A 8 -2.16 8.59 7.50
CA ALA A 8 -1.65 7.85 8.66
C ALA A 8 -2.06 6.37 8.62
N MET A 9 -3.31 6.06 8.25
CA MET A 9 -3.76 4.68 8.04
C MET A 9 -2.96 3.98 6.94
N GLY A 10 -2.70 4.67 5.82
CA GLY A 10 -1.86 4.14 4.74
C GLY A 10 -0.44 3.82 5.20
N PHE A 11 0.15 4.72 6.00
CA PHE A 11 1.47 4.51 6.59
C PHE A 11 1.48 3.28 7.52
N LEU A 12 0.51 3.17 8.44
CA LEU A 12 0.42 2.05 9.37
C LEU A 12 0.21 0.70 8.66
N LEU A 13 -0.62 0.67 7.62
CA LEU A 13 -0.80 -0.54 6.81
C LEU A 13 0.47 -0.91 6.04
N SER A 14 1.20 0.07 5.53
CA SER A 14 2.48 -0.16 4.86
C SER A 14 3.56 -0.65 5.82
N LEU A 15 3.60 -0.11 7.04
CA LEU A 15 4.47 -0.57 8.12
C LEU A 15 4.14 -2.01 8.52
N TYR A 16 2.85 -2.32 8.70
CA TYR A 16 2.41 -3.67 8.99
C TYR A 16 2.77 -4.65 7.87
N ALA A 17 2.54 -4.29 6.61
CA ALA A 17 2.90 -5.10 5.47
C ALA A 17 4.41 -5.37 5.41
N TYR A 18 5.24 -4.35 5.67
CA TYR A 18 6.70 -4.49 5.71
C TYR A 18 7.17 -5.39 6.86
N HIS A 19 6.55 -5.27 8.04
CA HIS A 19 6.83 -6.14 9.18
C HIS A 19 6.49 -7.61 8.88
N VAL A 20 5.33 -7.85 8.27
CA VAL A 20 4.92 -9.20 7.84
C VAL A 20 5.86 -9.73 6.77
N GLU A 21 6.24 -8.93 5.78
CA GLU A 21 7.20 -9.32 4.74
C GLU A 21 8.55 -9.74 5.33
N LYS A 22 9.09 -8.97 6.29
CA LYS A 22 10.33 -9.33 6.99
C LYS A 22 10.20 -10.63 7.76
N LYS A 23 9.07 -10.84 8.45
CA LYS A 23 8.82 -12.12 9.13
C LYS A 23 8.72 -13.28 8.14
N LEU A 24 8.11 -13.09 6.98
CA LEU A 24 8.04 -14.12 5.94
C LEU A 24 9.40 -14.45 5.30
N ALA A 25 10.39 -13.57 5.43
CA ALA A 25 11.75 -13.86 5.00
C ALA A 25 12.51 -14.75 6.01
N ASP A 26 12.04 -14.88 7.25
CA ASP A 26 12.59 -15.80 8.24
C ASP A 26 12.12 -17.23 7.94
N LYS A 27 13.08 -18.15 7.75
CA LYS A 27 12.81 -19.56 7.42
C LYS A 27 12.04 -20.29 8.53
N ASN A 28 12.09 -19.80 9.76
CA ASN A 28 11.40 -20.40 10.91
C ASN A 28 10.00 -19.82 11.14
N TYR A 29 9.62 -18.77 10.40
CA TYR A 29 8.32 -18.15 10.56
C TYR A 29 7.23 -18.97 9.87
N LYS A 30 6.33 -19.55 10.68
CA LYS A 30 5.09 -20.11 10.16
C LYS A 30 4.11 -18.95 9.93
N PRO A 31 3.69 -18.69 8.69
CA PRO A 31 2.70 -17.65 8.44
C PRO A 31 1.42 -17.92 9.23
N VAL A 32 0.73 -16.84 9.63
CA VAL A 32 -0.64 -16.92 10.16
C VAL A 32 -1.47 -17.75 9.18
N TYR A 33 -2.14 -18.78 9.71
CA TYR A 33 -2.92 -19.75 8.95
C TYR A 33 -3.78 -19.01 7.91
N SER A 34 -3.57 -19.30 6.62
CA SER A 34 -4.37 -18.65 5.58
C SER A 34 -5.82 -19.10 5.75
N PHE A 35 -6.71 -18.18 6.13
CA PHE A 35 -8.14 -18.46 6.30
C PHE A 35 -8.78 -19.07 5.03
N ASN A 36 -8.17 -18.88 3.86
CA ASN A 36 -8.52 -19.53 2.59
C ASN A 36 -7.29 -19.51 1.65
N LYS A 37 -7.10 -20.52 0.77
CA LYS A 37 -6.05 -20.52 -0.27
C LYS A 37 -6.08 -19.26 -1.15
N ASN A 38 -7.27 -18.67 -1.32
CA ASN A 38 -7.47 -17.47 -2.13
C ASN A 38 -7.29 -16.16 -1.35
N ILE A 39 -7.24 -16.18 0.00
CA ILE A 39 -7.06 -14.98 0.83
C ILE A 39 -5.70 -15.05 1.52
N SER A 40 -4.67 -14.48 0.90
CA SER A 40 -3.30 -14.58 1.41
C SER A 40 -2.45 -13.38 1.02
N CYS A 41 -2.10 -12.56 2.01
CA CYS A 41 -1.09 -11.51 1.83
C CYS A 41 0.31 -12.09 1.59
N ASN A 42 0.59 -13.28 2.11
CA ASN A 42 1.90 -13.92 1.97
C ASN A 42 2.22 -14.19 0.49
N LYS A 43 1.21 -14.65 -0.28
CA LYS A 43 1.38 -14.92 -1.71
C LYS A 43 1.66 -13.64 -2.51
N ALA A 44 1.06 -12.51 -2.12
CA ALA A 44 1.34 -11.22 -2.73
C ALA A 44 2.77 -10.75 -2.41
N PHE A 45 3.17 -10.76 -1.13
CA PHE A 45 4.46 -10.25 -0.67
C PHE A 45 5.66 -11.08 -1.17
N LEU A 46 5.54 -12.41 -1.19
CA LEU A 46 6.60 -13.31 -1.66
C LEU A 46 6.68 -13.42 -3.19
N SER A 47 5.70 -12.87 -3.91
CA SER A 47 5.74 -12.89 -5.37
C SER A 47 6.87 -12.01 -5.92
N LYS A 48 7.28 -12.27 -7.16
CA LYS A 48 8.20 -11.37 -7.89
C LYS A 48 7.69 -9.93 -8.05
N TYR A 49 6.39 -9.71 -7.81
CA TYR A 49 5.75 -8.39 -7.86
C TYR A 49 5.71 -7.68 -6.51
N GLY A 50 6.07 -8.35 -5.42
CA GLY A 50 6.15 -7.76 -4.08
C GLY A 50 7.30 -6.77 -3.92
N LYS A 51 8.19 -6.68 -4.92
CA LYS A 51 9.33 -5.77 -4.95
C LYS A 51 9.29 -4.90 -6.20
N LEU A 52 9.65 -3.65 -6.02
CA LEU A 52 9.89 -2.66 -7.06
C LEU A 52 11.36 -2.26 -6.97
N LEU A 53 12.11 -2.30 -8.07
CA LEU A 53 13.53 -1.91 -8.10
C LEU A 53 14.39 -2.56 -6.99
N GLY A 54 14.13 -3.84 -6.68
CA GLY A 54 14.86 -4.60 -5.67
C GLY A 54 14.46 -4.31 -4.21
N ARG A 55 13.55 -3.38 -3.95
CA ARG A 55 13.02 -3.07 -2.61
C ARG A 55 11.55 -3.44 -2.48
N SER A 56 11.11 -3.72 -1.26
CA SER A 56 9.71 -4.03 -0.94
C SER A 56 8.76 -2.92 -1.41
N ASN A 57 7.61 -3.29 -1.97
CA ASN A 57 6.55 -2.32 -2.27
C ASN A 57 6.06 -1.62 -0.99
N SER A 58 6.01 -2.33 0.13
CA SER A 58 5.62 -1.78 1.42
C SER A 58 6.61 -0.73 1.94
N PHE A 59 7.90 -0.84 1.57
CA PHE A 59 8.88 0.21 1.84
C PHE A 59 8.55 1.50 1.08
N TYR A 60 8.25 1.41 -0.22
CA TYR A 60 7.81 2.58 -0.99
C TYR A 60 6.49 3.15 -0.48
N GLY A 61 5.55 2.30 -0.05
CA GLY A 61 4.30 2.73 0.57
C GLY A 61 4.55 3.55 1.83
N MET A 62 5.40 3.08 2.75
CA MET A 62 5.76 3.84 3.96
C MET A 62 6.34 5.22 3.60
N PHE A 63 7.30 5.26 2.66
CA PHE A 63 7.90 6.51 2.24
C PHE A 63 6.88 7.46 1.60
N PHE A 64 6.01 6.94 0.72
CA PHE A 64 4.95 7.70 0.07
C PHE A 64 3.99 8.33 1.09
N TYR A 65 3.46 7.56 2.04
CA TYR A 65 2.51 8.09 3.02
C TYR A 65 3.16 9.05 4.02
N LEU A 66 4.43 8.83 4.37
CA LEU A 66 5.19 9.77 5.19
C LEU A 66 5.37 11.12 4.47
N MET A 67 5.71 11.07 3.17
CA MET A 67 5.84 12.25 2.33
C MET A 67 4.51 13.00 2.18
N ILE A 68 3.40 12.28 1.94
CA ILE A 68 2.04 12.86 1.93
C ILE A 68 1.77 13.58 3.26
N PHE A 69 2.03 12.93 4.38
CA PHE A 69 1.78 13.51 5.70
C PHE A 69 2.55 14.80 5.93
N ILE A 70 3.85 14.84 5.57
CA ILE A 70 4.68 16.05 5.66
C ILE A 70 4.12 17.16 4.77
N LEU A 71 3.78 16.86 3.51
CA LEU A 71 3.22 17.86 2.60
C LEU A 71 1.89 18.44 3.09
N LEU A 72 1.05 17.63 3.74
CA LEU A 72 -0.18 18.08 4.38
C LEU A 72 0.09 19.07 5.53
N GLN A 73 1.10 18.81 6.38
CA GLN A 73 1.50 19.74 7.44
C GLN A 73 2.02 21.08 6.89
N LEU A 74 2.73 21.02 5.75
CA LEU A 74 3.21 22.21 5.04
C LEU A 74 2.14 22.90 4.19
N LYS A 75 0.90 22.37 4.15
CA LYS A 75 -0.24 22.88 3.37
C LYS A 75 0.02 22.92 1.85
N PHE A 76 0.86 22.04 1.33
CA PHE A 76 1.14 21.91 -0.10
C PHE A 76 0.16 20.93 -0.78
N PHE A 77 -1.11 21.31 -0.88
CA PHE A 77 -2.18 20.45 -1.38
C PHE A 77 -2.04 20.08 -2.87
N ASP A 78 -1.56 21.00 -3.72
CA ASP A 78 -1.31 20.74 -5.14
C ASP A 78 -0.32 19.60 -5.35
N PHE A 79 0.76 19.59 -4.55
CA PHE A 79 1.77 18.54 -4.59
C PHE A 79 1.21 17.21 -4.11
N VAL A 80 0.39 17.21 -3.05
CA VAL A 80 -0.29 16.00 -2.55
C VAL A 80 -1.17 15.38 -3.64
N PHE A 81 -1.94 16.21 -4.36
CA PHE A 81 -2.76 15.73 -5.47
C PHE A 81 -1.91 15.17 -6.61
N LEU A 82 -0.86 15.89 -7.02
CA LEU A 82 0.02 15.48 -8.11
C LEU A 82 0.65 14.09 -7.85
N ILE A 83 1.18 13.86 -6.64
CA ILE A 83 1.76 12.56 -6.30
C ILE A 83 0.69 11.47 -6.08
N SER A 84 -0.51 11.85 -5.61
CA SER A 84 -1.63 10.93 -5.46
C SER A 84 -2.12 10.39 -6.82
N ILE A 85 -2.09 11.21 -7.87
CA ILE A 85 -2.40 10.78 -9.25
C ILE A 85 -1.51 9.60 -9.65
N LEU A 86 -0.21 9.65 -9.36
CA LEU A 86 0.73 8.58 -9.71
C LEU A 86 0.49 7.28 -8.93
N SER A 87 -0.06 7.38 -7.72
CA SER A 87 -0.31 6.22 -6.85
C SER A 87 -1.47 5.32 -7.35
N VAL A 88 -2.45 5.90 -8.06
CA VAL A 88 -3.66 5.17 -8.49
C VAL A 88 -3.37 4.18 -9.62
N PRO A 89 -2.69 4.54 -10.73
CA PRO A 89 -2.28 3.59 -11.75
C PRO A 89 -1.43 2.44 -11.20
N GLY A 90 -0.51 2.75 -10.28
CA GLY A 90 0.28 1.74 -9.58
C GLY A 90 -0.58 0.77 -8.78
N SER A 91 -1.59 1.29 -8.07
CA SER A 91 -2.55 0.49 -7.31
C SER A 91 -3.42 -0.39 -8.22
N ILE A 92 -3.89 0.13 -9.35
CA ILE A 92 -4.65 -0.63 -10.35
C ILE A 92 -3.79 -1.76 -10.91
N TYR A 93 -2.53 -1.49 -11.25
CA TYR A 93 -1.61 -2.50 -11.76
C TYR A 93 -1.34 -3.62 -10.74
N LEU A 94 -1.07 -3.27 -9.48
CA LEU A 94 -0.84 -4.25 -8.41
C LEU A 94 -2.12 -5.02 -8.05
N ALA A 95 -3.30 -4.39 -8.14
CA ALA A 95 -4.59 -5.07 -7.98
C ALA A 95 -4.80 -6.10 -9.09
N TYR A 96 -4.54 -5.75 -10.36
CA TYR A 96 -4.58 -6.67 -11.48
C TYR A 96 -3.65 -7.87 -11.26
N LEU A 97 -2.39 -7.62 -10.86
CA LEU A 97 -1.43 -8.69 -10.59
C LEU A 97 -1.90 -9.60 -9.45
N SER A 98 -2.45 -9.03 -8.38
CA SER A 98 -2.92 -9.79 -7.21
C SER A 98 -4.13 -10.66 -7.56
N TYR A 99 -5.17 -10.08 -8.15
CA TYR A 99 -6.44 -10.76 -8.38
C TYR A 99 -6.43 -11.66 -9.62
N VAL A 100 -5.81 -11.22 -10.71
CA VAL A 100 -5.84 -11.96 -11.99
C VAL A 100 -4.67 -12.93 -12.09
N LYS A 101 -3.44 -12.44 -11.86
CA LYS A 101 -2.23 -13.23 -12.09
C LYS A 101 -1.89 -14.16 -10.93
N LEU A 102 -1.91 -13.64 -9.71
CA LEU A 102 -1.62 -14.40 -8.49
C LEU A 102 -2.87 -15.10 -7.94
N ARG A 103 -4.08 -14.73 -8.40
CA ARG A 103 -5.37 -15.27 -7.92
C ARG A 103 -5.43 -15.27 -6.40
N THR A 104 -5.10 -14.14 -5.79
CA THR A 104 -5.10 -13.97 -4.34
C THR A 104 -5.65 -12.62 -3.95
N PHE A 105 -6.44 -12.62 -2.88
CA PHE A 105 -6.98 -11.45 -2.23
C PHE A 105 -6.15 -11.16 -0.99
N CYS A 106 -5.41 -10.06 -0.98
CA CYS A 106 -4.72 -9.58 0.21
C CYS A 106 -5.44 -8.37 0.76
N LEU A 107 -6.09 -8.53 1.91
CA LEU A 107 -6.86 -7.48 2.55
C LEU A 107 -6.02 -6.20 2.77
N VAL A 108 -4.77 -6.33 3.20
CA VAL A 108 -3.88 -5.19 3.44
C VAL A 108 -3.60 -4.41 2.16
N CYS A 109 -3.23 -5.10 1.08
CA CYS A 109 -3.00 -4.46 -0.22
C CYS A 109 -4.28 -3.81 -0.75
N THR A 110 -5.42 -4.49 -0.63
CA THR A 110 -6.73 -3.97 -1.04
C THR A 110 -7.06 -2.68 -0.28
N SER A 111 -6.83 -2.63 1.03
CA SER A 111 -7.01 -1.43 1.84
C SER A 111 -6.08 -0.28 1.38
N ILE A 112 -4.82 -0.57 1.07
CA ILE A 112 -3.86 0.42 0.53
C ILE A 112 -4.33 0.97 -0.82
N TYR A 113 -4.86 0.12 -1.72
CA TYR A 113 -5.39 0.58 -3.01
C TYR A 113 -6.59 1.51 -2.84
N LEU A 114 -7.50 1.18 -1.91
CA LEU A 114 -8.64 2.04 -1.57
C LEU A 114 -8.18 3.36 -0.97
N ILE A 115 -7.20 3.34 -0.06
CA ILE A 115 -6.61 4.55 0.53
C ILE A 115 -6.02 5.46 -0.55
N ASN A 116 -5.31 4.92 -1.54
CA ASN A 116 -4.73 5.72 -2.63
C ASN A 116 -5.81 6.41 -3.48
N ILE A 117 -6.91 5.72 -3.78
CA ILE A 117 -8.06 6.30 -4.48
C ILE A 117 -8.71 7.40 -3.63
N LEU A 118 -8.90 7.16 -2.33
CA LEU A 118 -9.46 8.14 -1.40
C LEU A 118 -8.56 9.38 -1.26
N LEU A 119 -7.23 9.19 -1.20
CA LEU A 119 -6.29 10.31 -1.17
C LEU A 119 -6.40 11.16 -2.43
N LEU A 120 -6.48 10.55 -3.60
CA LEU A 120 -6.68 11.29 -4.85
C LEU A 120 -8.00 12.08 -4.85
N PHE A 121 -9.10 11.42 -4.50
CA PHE A 121 -10.42 12.06 -4.49
C PHE A 121 -10.53 13.19 -3.47
N LEU A 122 -9.99 13.00 -2.26
CA LEU A 122 -10.03 14.02 -1.23
C LEU A 122 -9.07 15.16 -1.52
N SER A 123 -7.87 14.88 -2.04
CA SER A 123 -6.91 15.94 -2.41
C SER A 123 -7.42 16.81 -3.54
N TYR A 124 -8.15 16.24 -4.51
CA TYR A 124 -8.84 17.02 -5.55
C TYR A 124 -9.81 18.07 -4.99
N LYS A 125 -10.48 17.78 -3.86
CA LYS A 125 -11.41 18.72 -3.23
C LYS A 125 -10.70 19.93 -2.58
N TYR A 126 -9.40 19.83 -2.32
CA TYR A 126 -8.60 20.88 -1.68
C TYR A 126 -7.87 21.78 -2.69
N ILE A 127 -7.95 21.46 -3.98
CA ILE A 127 -7.55 22.31 -5.11
C ILE A 127 -8.77 23.15 -5.51
#